data_AF-A0A1V3WC21-F1
#
_entry.id   AF-A0A1V3WC21-F1
#
_cell.length_a   1.000
_cell.length_b   1.000
_cell.length_c   1.000
_cell.angle_alpha   90.00
_cell.angle_beta   90.00
_cell.angle_gamma   90.00
#
_symmetry.space_group_name_H-M   'P 1'
#
loop_
_entity.id
_entity.type
_entity.pdbx_description
1 polymer ?
#
loop_
_entity_poly.entity_id
_entity_poly.type
_entity_poly.pdbx_seq_one_letter_code
_entity_poly.pdbx_strand_id
1 'polypeptide(L)'
;MADLELPGAWNFRDVADSTALRPGRLFRSSELSRLDDAGRETLRRLAITDVADLRSSREVVRRGPGRVPAGVDIHLLPFPDLADDDAGTDADAPHEHAFRRLMTSSPDGESIDQAAVRYMTDEYRQFPTRTGAQRALHRVVTLLAGGGRCSRIALPAKTGRASSLPPCWKPLVSTGRPS
;
A
#
# COMPACT_ATOMS: atom_id res chain seq x y z
N MET A 1 0.81 4.83 -23.64
CA MET A 1 1.46 5.39 -22.45
C MET A 1 2.43 4.34 -21.97
N ALA A 2 3.72 4.67 -21.82
CA ALA A 2 4.76 3.68 -21.57
C ALA A 2 4.53 2.97 -20.23
N ASP A 3 4.68 1.65 -20.21
CA ASP A 3 4.58 0.85 -19.00
C ASP A 3 5.70 1.29 -18.05
N LEU A 4 5.32 1.86 -16.91
CA LEU A 4 6.28 2.42 -15.97
C LEU A 4 6.73 1.29 -15.04
N GLU A 5 7.90 0.72 -15.32
CA GLU A 5 8.48 -0.34 -14.48
C GLU A 5 9.39 0.23 -13.39
N LEU A 6 9.36 -0.42 -12.22
CA LEU A 6 10.29 -0.15 -11.12
C LEU A 6 11.06 -1.44 -10.80
N PRO A 7 12.23 -1.66 -11.42
CA PRO A 7 13.04 -2.85 -11.19
C PRO A 7 13.31 -3.11 -9.69
N GLY A 8 13.07 -4.34 -9.26
CA GLY A 8 13.14 -4.73 -7.83
C GLY A 8 11.88 -4.44 -7.02
N ALA A 9 10.83 -3.91 -7.64
CA ALA A 9 9.48 -3.78 -7.10
C ALA A 9 8.45 -4.21 -8.16
N TRP A 10 7.20 -4.42 -7.75
CA TRP A 10 6.09 -4.78 -8.62
C TRP A 10 4.86 -3.92 -8.31
N ASN A 11 3.82 -4.00 -9.15
CA ASN A 11 2.61 -3.17 -9.04
C ASN A 11 2.88 -1.65 -9.01
N PHE A 12 4.02 -1.23 -9.60
CA PHE A 12 4.39 0.17 -9.70
C PHE A 12 3.50 0.88 -10.72
N ARG A 13 2.94 2.03 -10.33
CA ARG A 13 2.21 2.91 -11.25
C ARG A 13 2.01 4.30 -10.67
N ASP A 14 1.78 5.26 -11.55
CA ASP A 14 1.24 6.55 -11.19
C ASP A 14 -0.27 6.42 -10.93
N VAL A 15 -0.75 7.03 -9.84
CA VAL A 15 -2.18 7.04 -9.53
C VAL A 15 -2.96 7.91 -10.53
N ALA A 16 -2.31 8.90 -11.14
CA ALA A 16 -2.90 9.73 -12.19
C ALA A 16 -3.37 8.92 -13.40
N ASP A 17 -2.80 7.73 -13.67
CA ASP A 17 -3.22 6.86 -14.77
C ASP A 17 -4.67 6.37 -14.64
N SER A 18 -5.23 6.43 -13.43
CA SER A 18 -6.58 5.95 -13.10
C SER A 18 -7.48 7.02 -12.50
N THR A 19 -7.02 8.27 -12.41
CA THR A 19 -7.70 9.36 -11.69
C THR A 19 -7.49 10.71 -12.37
N ALA A 20 -8.24 11.74 -11.95
CA ALA A 20 -8.03 13.12 -12.43
C ALA A 20 -6.87 13.85 -11.72
N LEU A 21 -5.94 13.13 -11.09
CA LEU A 21 -4.79 13.72 -10.40
C LEU A 21 -3.75 14.24 -11.40
N ARG A 22 -2.94 15.21 -10.96
CA ARG A 22 -1.78 15.66 -11.74
C ARG A 22 -0.76 14.52 -11.81
N PRO A 23 -0.31 14.11 -13.01
CA PRO A 23 0.73 13.10 -13.16
C PRO A 23 2.03 13.48 -12.44
N GLY A 24 2.78 12.46 -12.03
CA GLY A 24 4.06 12.59 -11.36
C GLY A 24 3.94 13.10 -9.93
N ARG A 25 2.83 12.83 -9.23
CA ARG A 25 2.60 13.28 -7.85
C ARG A 25 2.44 12.15 -6.85
N LEU A 26 1.73 11.09 -7.22
CA LEU A 26 1.45 9.99 -6.31
C LEU A 26 1.69 8.68 -7.03
N PHE A 27 2.65 7.91 -6.51
CA PHE A 27 3.00 6.60 -7.00
C PHE A 27 2.63 5.54 -5.96
N ARG A 28 2.32 4.33 -6.44
CA ARG A 28 2.11 3.17 -5.58
C ARG A 28 2.95 2.00 -6.08
N SER A 29 3.44 1.18 -5.16
CA SER A 29 4.28 0.03 -5.47
C SER A 29 4.11 -1.08 -4.43
N SER A 30 4.75 -2.23 -4.68
CA SER A 30 5.10 -3.18 -3.63
C SER A 30 6.18 -2.64 -2.69
N GLU A 31 6.62 -3.46 -1.73
CA GLU A 31 7.80 -3.19 -0.92
C GLU A 31 9.05 -2.87 -1.75
N LEU A 32 9.91 -1.99 -1.24
CA LEU A 32 11.14 -1.53 -1.88
C LEU A 32 12.40 -2.20 -1.32
N SER A 33 12.26 -3.27 -0.54
CA SER A 33 13.39 -3.97 0.11
C SER A 33 14.34 -4.63 -0.88
N ARG A 34 13.85 -4.94 -2.09
CA ARG A 34 14.63 -5.58 -3.17
C ARG A 34 14.94 -4.64 -4.32
N LEU A 35 14.79 -3.33 -4.12
CA LEU A 35 15.10 -2.35 -5.16
C LEU A 35 16.57 -2.46 -5.59
N ASP A 36 16.80 -2.62 -6.89
CA ASP A 36 18.13 -2.67 -7.49
C ASP A 36 18.61 -1.26 -7.92
N ASP A 37 19.78 -1.17 -8.56
CA ASP A 37 20.33 0.12 -9.01
C ASP A 37 19.48 0.77 -10.10
N ALA A 38 18.86 -0.01 -10.99
CA ALA A 38 17.98 0.51 -12.03
C ALA A 38 16.68 1.05 -11.41
N GLY A 39 16.13 0.37 -10.39
CA GLY A 39 14.99 0.83 -9.62
C GLY A 39 15.29 2.12 -8.85
N ARG A 40 16.47 2.21 -8.21
CA ARG A 40 16.94 3.46 -7.57
C ARG A 40 17.02 4.60 -8.58
N GLU A 41 17.54 4.34 -9.78
CA GLU A 41 17.63 5.35 -10.82
C GLU A 41 16.24 5.77 -11.33
N THR A 42 15.29 4.84 -11.41
CA THR A 42 13.90 5.17 -11.71
C THR A 42 13.30 6.13 -10.68
N LEU A 43 13.52 5.92 -9.38
CA LEU A 43 13.05 6.85 -8.35
C LEU A 43 13.66 8.26 -8.51
N ARG A 44 14.96 8.35 -8.88
CA ARG A 44 15.63 9.64 -9.15
C ARG A 44 15.08 10.34 -10.39
N ARG A 45 14.91 9.62 -11.51
CA ARG A 45 14.32 10.19 -12.74
C ARG A 45 12.91 10.70 -12.50
N LEU A 46 12.14 9.98 -11.69
CA LEU A 46 10.81 10.37 -11.26
C LEU A 46 10.83 11.39 -10.13
N ALA A 47 11.98 11.95 -9.75
CA ALA A 47 12.18 12.93 -8.68
C ALA A 47 11.34 12.66 -7.43
N ILE A 48 11.26 11.39 -7.03
CA ILE A 48 10.59 10.96 -5.81
C ILE A 48 11.47 11.35 -4.64
N THR A 49 10.95 12.17 -3.72
CA THR A 49 11.66 12.60 -2.52
C THR A 49 11.15 11.96 -1.25
N ASP A 50 9.95 11.40 -1.27
CA ASP A 50 9.29 10.87 -0.07
C ASP A 50 8.75 9.46 -0.35
N VAL A 51 8.96 8.55 0.60
CA VAL A 51 8.40 7.21 0.58
C VAL A 51 7.60 7.01 1.86
N ALA A 52 6.32 6.71 1.73
CA ALA A 52 5.44 6.41 2.84
C ALA A 52 5.32 4.89 3.01
N ASP A 53 6.18 4.31 3.85
CA ASP A 53 6.22 2.86 4.09
C ASP A 53 5.12 2.43 5.07
N LEU A 54 4.08 1.79 4.52
CA LEU A 54 2.89 1.38 5.29
C LEU A 54 3.05 0.03 5.99
N ARG A 55 4.19 -0.65 5.80
CA ARG A 55 4.44 -1.96 6.39
C ARG A 55 4.51 -1.88 7.91
N SER A 56 4.03 -2.91 8.58
CA SER A 56 4.23 -3.03 10.04
C SER A 56 5.72 -3.08 10.38
N SER A 57 6.10 -2.62 11.58
CA SER A 57 7.50 -2.63 12.03
C SER A 57 8.12 -4.03 11.96
N ARG A 58 7.34 -5.09 12.24
CA ARG A 58 7.78 -6.49 12.13
C ARG A 58 8.13 -6.88 10.70
N GLU A 59 7.30 -6.48 9.72
CA GLU A 59 7.60 -6.73 8.30
C GLU A 59 8.87 -6.02 7.85
N VAL A 60 9.09 -4.78 8.30
CA VAL A 60 10.32 -4.02 7.99
C VAL A 60 11.55 -4.72 8.57
N VAL A 61 11.49 -5.20 9.83
CA VAL A 61 12.58 -5.95 10.47
C VAL A 61 12.88 -7.24 9.69
N ARG A 62 11.85 -7.98 9.30
CA ARG A 62 12.00 -9.30 8.67
C ARG A 62 12.49 -9.24 7.22
N ARG A 63 12.03 -8.26 6.45
CA ARG A 63 12.33 -8.12 5.02
C ARG A 63 13.40 -7.08 4.70
N GLY A 64 13.73 -6.25 5.67
CA GLY A 64 14.67 -5.16 5.55
C GLY A 64 14.01 -3.84 5.12
N PRO A 65 14.70 -2.71 5.34
CA PRO A 65 14.24 -1.39 4.95
C PRO A 65 14.15 -1.25 3.43
N GLY A 66 13.40 -0.24 2.97
CA GLY A 66 13.38 0.12 1.55
C GLY A 66 14.77 0.59 1.07
N ARG A 67 15.26 0.07 -0.05
CA ARG A 67 16.58 0.40 -0.62
C ARG A 67 16.53 1.64 -1.51
N VAL A 68 16.06 2.76 -0.96
CA VAL A 68 15.89 4.03 -1.68
C VAL A 68 17.24 4.72 -1.96
N PRO A 69 17.35 5.55 -3.01
CA PRO A 69 18.54 6.35 -3.23
C PRO A 69 18.69 7.46 -2.17
N ALA A 70 19.91 7.99 -2.03
CA ALA A 70 20.17 9.14 -1.17
C ALA A 70 19.31 10.36 -1.58
N GLY A 71 18.85 11.13 -0.59
CA GLY A 71 17.96 12.27 -0.78
C GLY A 71 16.47 11.91 -0.83
N VAL A 72 16.12 10.64 -0.60
CA VAL A 72 14.73 10.18 -0.45
C VAL A 72 14.45 9.84 1.00
N ASP A 73 13.48 10.53 1.58
CA ASP A 73 13.07 10.35 2.97
C ASP A 73 12.05 9.20 3.08
N ILE A 74 12.31 8.24 3.97
CA ILE A 74 11.37 7.16 4.28
C ILE A 74 10.59 7.53 5.54
N HIS A 75 9.28 7.71 5.38
CA HIS A 75 8.31 7.89 6.46
C HIS A 75 7.74 6.51 6.83
N LEU A 76 8.19 5.94 7.95
CA LEU A 76 7.64 4.70 8.50
C LEU A 76 6.25 4.97 9.09
N LEU A 77 5.22 4.42 8.46
CA LEU A 77 3.81 4.65 8.78
C LEU A 77 3.09 3.30 8.95
N PRO A 78 3.48 2.49 9.95
CA PRO A 78 3.01 1.13 10.09
C PRO A 78 1.49 1.05 10.17
N PHE A 79 0.91 0.16 9.36
CA PHE A 79 -0.52 -0.09 9.30
C PHE A 79 -0.81 -1.59 9.20
N PRO A 80 -1.36 -2.23 10.25
CA PRO A 80 -1.68 -1.66 11.56
C PRO A 80 -0.42 -1.25 12.34
N ASP A 81 -0.54 -0.18 13.12
CA ASP A 81 0.49 0.24 14.07
C ASP A 81 0.44 -0.66 15.31
N LEU A 82 1.14 -1.78 15.24
CA LEU A 82 1.26 -2.76 16.31
C LEU A 82 2.41 -2.42 17.26
N ALA A 83 2.60 -1.12 17.54
CA ALA A 83 3.42 -0.71 18.66
C ALA A 83 2.76 -1.29 19.93
N ASP A 84 3.41 -2.27 20.55
CA ASP A 84 3.24 -2.70 21.94
C ASP A 84 2.41 -3.94 22.30
N ASP A 85 1.77 -4.68 21.38
CA ASP A 85 1.14 -5.96 21.74
C ASP A 85 1.91 -7.19 21.21
N ASP A 86 2.53 -7.89 22.17
CA ASP A 86 3.23 -9.18 22.15
C ASP A 86 4.64 -9.23 21.53
N ALA A 87 5.62 -8.79 22.33
CA ALA A 87 6.97 -9.37 22.32
C ALA A 87 6.92 -10.79 22.92
N GLY A 88 6.52 -11.81 22.14
CA GLY A 88 6.52 -13.17 22.70
C GLY A 88 6.08 -14.33 21.82
N THR A 89 5.45 -14.11 20.67
CA THR A 89 5.09 -15.22 19.77
C THR A 89 5.60 -14.96 18.36
N ASP A 90 6.14 -16.01 17.73
CA ASP A 90 6.67 -16.09 16.36
C ASP A 90 5.55 -15.94 15.31
N ALA A 91 4.75 -14.90 15.49
CA ALA A 91 3.41 -14.78 14.99
C ALA A 91 3.36 -13.69 13.91
N ASP A 92 2.97 -14.09 12.69
CA ASP A 92 2.77 -13.19 11.56
C ASP A 92 1.88 -11.97 11.90
N ALA A 93 1.84 -10.97 11.02
CA ALA A 93 0.90 -9.87 11.18
C ALA A 93 -0.53 -10.41 11.40
N PRO A 94 -1.40 -9.75 12.18
CA PRO A 94 -2.73 -10.26 12.52
C PRO A 94 -3.54 -10.72 11.30
N HIS A 95 -3.34 -10.04 10.17
CA HIS A 95 -3.97 -10.35 8.90
C HIS A 95 -3.41 -11.59 8.16
N GLU A 96 -2.24 -12.11 8.56
CA GLU A 96 -1.61 -13.32 8.01
C GLU A 96 -1.86 -14.52 8.94
N HIS A 97 -2.02 -14.30 10.25
CA HIS A 97 -2.56 -15.31 11.17
C HIS A 97 -4.02 -15.65 10.88
N ALA A 98 -4.86 -14.65 10.70
CA ALA A 98 -6.26 -14.90 10.40
C ALA A 98 -6.46 -15.44 8.96
N PHE A 99 -5.59 -15.09 8.00
CA PHE A 99 -5.54 -15.72 6.69
C PHE A 99 -5.03 -17.17 6.73
N ARG A 100 -3.98 -17.47 7.52
CA ARG A 100 -3.51 -18.85 7.71
C ARG A 100 -4.59 -19.69 8.36
N ARG A 101 -5.26 -19.19 9.40
CA ARG A 101 -6.42 -19.85 10.01
C ARG A 101 -7.49 -20.14 8.98
N LEU A 102 -7.91 -19.14 8.19
CA LEU A 102 -8.89 -19.31 7.12
C LEU A 102 -8.52 -20.40 6.10
N MET A 103 -7.23 -20.52 5.74
CA MET A 103 -6.74 -21.56 4.82
C MET A 103 -6.66 -22.95 5.47
N THR A 104 -6.46 -23.02 6.79
CA THR A 104 -6.32 -24.29 7.54
C THR A 104 -7.62 -24.80 8.17
N SER A 105 -8.60 -23.92 8.39
CA SER A 105 -9.92 -24.26 8.90
C SER A 105 -10.97 -23.82 7.88
N SER A 106 -11.37 -24.73 6.99
CA SER A 106 -12.61 -24.58 6.22
C SER A 106 -13.77 -24.96 7.14
N PRO A 107 -14.59 -24.02 7.63
CA PRO A 107 -15.86 -24.41 8.24
C PRO A 107 -16.80 -24.80 7.08
N ASP A 108 -17.31 -26.02 7.13
CA ASP A 108 -18.54 -26.46 6.43
C ASP A 108 -18.66 -26.12 4.94
N GLY A 109 -18.00 -26.90 4.07
CA GLY A 109 -18.32 -26.96 2.64
C GLY A 109 -18.16 -25.68 1.81
N GLU A 110 -17.73 -24.58 2.43
CA GLU A 110 -17.42 -23.30 1.79
C GLU A 110 -16.17 -23.42 0.92
N SER A 111 -16.19 -22.83 -0.28
CA SER A 111 -15.01 -22.82 -1.14
C SER A 111 -13.94 -21.88 -0.58
N ILE A 112 -12.66 -22.19 -0.84
CA ILE A 112 -11.51 -21.36 -0.44
C ILE A 112 -11.67 -19.91 -0.93
N ASP A 113 -12.23 -19.72 -2.13
CA ASP A 113 -12.47 -18.40 -2.71
C ASP A 113 -13.52 -17.60 -1.91
N GLN A 114 -14.61 -18.24 -1.49
CA GLN A 114 -15.66 -17.59 -0.70
C GLN A 114 -15.14 -17.18 0.68
N ALA A 115 -14.40 -18.08 1.33
CA ALA A 115 -13.73 -17.82 2.58
C ALA A 115 -12.77 -16.61 2.45
N ALA A 116 -11.94 -16.58 1.39
CA ALA A 116 -11.02 -15.47 1.11
C ALA A 116 -11.74 -14.13 0.89
N VAL A 117 -12.85 -14.12 0.14
CA VAL A 117 -13.65 -12.92 -0.10
C VAL A 117 -14.24 -12.37 1.21
N ARG A 118 -14.85 -13.23 2.04
CA ARG A 118 -15.41 -12.82 3.34
C ARG A 118 -14.34 -12.23 4.22
N TYR A 119 -13.22 -12.94 4.35
CA TYR A 119 -12.09 -12.52 5.17
C TYR A 119 -11.54 -11.15 4.75
N MET A 120 -11.24 -10.97 3.46
CA MET A 120 -10.76 -9.67 2.97
C MET A 120 -11.81 -8.58 3.20
N THR A 121 -13.09 -8.85 2.97
CA THR A 121 -14.16 -7.87 3.20
C THR A 121 -14.21 -7.40 4.65
N ASP A 122 -14.14 -8.31 5.61
CA ASP A 122 -14.19 -7.98 7.04
C ASP A 122 -12.93 -7.26 7.52
N GLU A 123 -11.76 -7.59 6.96
CA GLU A 123 -10.53 -6.83 7.21
C GLU A 123 -10.65 -5.39 6.71
N TYR A 124 -11.07 -5.18 5.46
CA TYR A 124 -11.20 -3.85 4.87
C TYR A 124 -12.23 -2.97 5.61
N ARG A 125 -13.28 -3.56 6.19
CA ARG A 125 -14.26 -2.84 7.02
C ARG A 125 -13.64 -2.22 8.27
N GLN A 126 -12.59 -2.83 8.82
CA GLN A 126 -11.93 -2.36 10.03
C GLN A 126 -10.82 -1.34 9.74
N PHE A 127 -10.35 -1.23 8.49
CA PHE A 127 -9.22 -0.37 8.15
C PHE A 127 -9.36 1.09 8.62
N PRO A 128 -10.51 1.76 8.48
CA PRO A 128 -10.66 3.15 8.93
C PRO A 128 -10.49 3.36 10.43
N THR A 129 -10.76 2.33 11.24
CA THR A 129 -10.71 2.38 12.70
C THR A 129 -9.47 1.72 13.29
N ARG A 130 -8.61 1.10 12.47
CA ARG A 130 -7.37 0.49 12.94
C ARG A 130 -6.34 1.52 13.36
N THR A 131 -5.61 1.21 14.43
CA THR A 131 -4.49 2.01 14.92
C THR A 131 -3.47 2.22 13.80
N GLY A 132 -3.03 3.47 13.62
CA GLY A 132 -2.09 3.86 12.57
C GLY A 132 -2.73 4.30 11.25
N ALA A 133 -3.97 3.90 10.92
CA ALA A 133 -4.59 4.25 9.63
C ALA A 133 -4.69 5.76 9.42
N GLN A 134 -5.24 6.44 10.42
CA GLN A 134 -5.45 7.89 10.38
C GLN A 134 -4.13 8.64 10.38
N ARG A 135 -3.11 8.15 11.10
CA ARG A 135 -1.77 8.75 11.12
C ARG A 135 -1.09 8.62 9.76
N ALA A 136 -1.15 7.43 9.15
CA ALA A 136 -0.62 7.17 7.83
C ALA A 136 -1.30 8.06 6.78
N LEU A 137 -2.64 8.09 6.79
CA LEU A 137 -3.41 8.94 5.88
C LEU A 137 -3.09 10.43 6.07
N HIS A 138 -3.08 10.90 7.33
CA HIS A 138 -2.75 12.28 7.66
C HIS A 138 -1.37 12.65 7.11
N ARG A 139 -0.34 11.83 7.35
CA ARG A 139 1.02 12.10 6.87
C ARG A 139 1.09 12.16 5.35
N VAL A 140 0.47 11.19 4.65
CA VAL A 140 0.45 11.17 3.19
C VAL A 140 -0.24 12.42 2.63
N VAL A 141 -1.39 12.80 3.20
CA VAL A 141 -2.11 14.02 2.80
C VAL A 141 -1.29 15.27 3.08
N THR A 142 -0.62 15.37 4.24
CA THR A 142 0.25 16.51 4.56
C THR A 142 1.42 16.62 3.58
N LEU A 143 2.06 15.49 3.23
CA LEU A 143 3.17 15.48 2.27
C LEU A 143 2.71 15.91 0.86
N LEU A 144 1.52 15.47 0.43
CA LEU A 144 0.93 15.89 -0.85
C LEU A 144 0.51 17.37 -0.83
N ALA A 145 -0.04 17.85 0.29
CA ALA A 145 -0.55 19.21 0.45
C ALA A 145 0.55 20.25 0.68
N GLY A 146 1.69 19.85 1.25
CA GLY A 146 2.83 20.70 1.60
C GLY A 146 3.46 21.45 0.41
N GLY A 147 2.99 21.24 -0.82
CA GLY A 147 3.17 22.18 -1.94
C GLY A 147 4.59 22.34 -2.45
N GLY A 148 5.58 21.72 -1.82
CA GLY A 148 6.94 21.62 -2.34
C GLY A 148 6.91 20.92 -3.69
N ARG A 149 7.63 21.45 -4.68
CA ARG A 149 7.74 20.88 -6.04
C ARG A 149 8.31 19.44 -6.08
N CYS A 150 8.65 18.88 -4.92
CA CYS A 150 9.35 17.61 -4.74
C CYS A 150 8.52 16.48 -4.14
N SER A 151 7.42 16.71 -3.41
CA SER A 151 6.74 15.62 -2.69
C SER A 151 6.00 14.69 -3.65
N ARG A 152 6.73 13.75 -4.24
CA ARG A 152 6.19 12.63 -5.01
C ARG A 152 6.35 11.42 -4.12
N ILE A 153 5.22 10.81 -3.77
CA ILE A 153 5.18 9.79 -2.73
C ILE A 153 5.09 8.42 -3.39
N ALA A 154 5.97 7.50 -3.01
CA ALA A 154 5.72 6.07 -3.23
C ALA A 154 5.09 5.46 -1.98
N LEU A 155 4.00 4.71 -2.16
CA LEU A 155 3.33 3.96 -1.09
C LEU A 155 3.64 2.47 -1.21
N PRO A 156 4.76 1.97 -0.64
CA PRO A 156 5.02 0.55 -0.57
C PRO A 156 4.13 -0.14 0.46
N ALA A 157 3.52 -1.24 0.02
CA ALA A 157 2.87 -2.24 0.86
C ALA A 157 3.30 -3.64 0.39
N LYS A 158 3.23 -4.67 1.26
CA LYS A 158 3.70 -6.04 0.97
C LYS A 158 3.26 -6.57 -0.41
N THR A 159 2.03 -6.29 -0.84
CA THR A 159 1.51 -6.73 -2.15
C THR A 159 1.34 -5.60 -3.17
N GLY A 160 1.52 -4.34 -2.78
CA GLY A 160 1.21 -3.19 -3.64
C GLY A 160 -0.25 -3.10 -4.09
N ARG A 161 -1.16 -3.88 -3.49
CA ARG A 161 -2.61 -3.82 -3.69
C ARG A 161 -3.25 -2.99 -2.57
N ALA A 162 -3.41 -1.68 -2.78
CA ALA A 162 -4.65 -1.03 -2.37
C ALA A 162 -5.75 -1.60 -3.28
N SER A 163 -6.34 -2.71 -2.86
CA SER A 163 -7.53 -3.26 -3.50
C SER A 163 -8.70 -2.38 -3.08
N SER A 164 -9.40 -1.80 -4.07
CA SER A 164 -10.74 -1.24 -3.94
C SER A 164 -10.98 -0.23 -2.82
N LEU A 165 -10.97 1.06 -3.18
CA LEU A 165 -11.89 2.01 -2.54
C LEU A 165 -13.32 1.43 -2.58
N PRO A 166 -14.13 1.65 -1.53
CA PRO A 166 -15.51 1.17 -1.50
C PRO A 166 -16.30 1.71 -2.71
N PRO A 167 -17.28 0.95 -3.23
CA PRO A 167 -18.03 1.29 -4.44
C PRO A 167 -18.77 2.63 -4.35
N CYS A 168 -18.94 3.21 -3.15
CA CYS A 168 -19.53 4.54 -2.95
C CYS A 168 -18.66 5.71 -3.44
N TRP A 169 -17.38 5.50 -3.79
CA TRP A 169 -16.46 6.54 -4.24
C TRP A 169 -16.01 6.41 -5.70
N LYS A 170 -16.69 5.58 -6.51
CA LYS A 170 -16.56 5.68 -7.97
C LYS A 170 -17.36 6.90 -8.43
N PRO A 171 -16.78 7.86 -9.17
CA PRO A 171 -17.59 8.89 -9.81
C PRO A 171 -18.61 8.21 -10.72
N LEU A 172 -19.88 8.61 -10.60
CA LEU A 172 -20.93 8.20 -11.53
C LEU A 172 -20.47 8.54 -12.95
N VAL A 173 -20.01 7.54 -13.69
CA VAL A 173 -19.96 7.65 -15.15
C VAL A 173 -21.41 7.56 -15.60
N SER A 174 -21.98 8.73 -15.88
CA SER A 174 -23.28 8.89 -16.53
C SER A 174 -23.25 8.12 -17.86
N THR A 175 -23.77 6.89 -17.85
CA THR A 175 -24.15 6.20 -19.08
C THR A 175 -25.32 6.96 -19.68
N GLY A 176 -25.08 7.63 -20.81
CA GLY A 176 -26.08 8.34 -21.58
C GLY A 176 -27.27 7.45 -21.92
N ARG A 177 -28.46 8.03 -21.84
CA ARG A 177 -29.71 7.44 -22.35
C ARG A 177 -29.60 7.17 -23.85
N PRO A 178 -30.13 6.04 -24.36
CA PRO A 178 -30.42 5.93 -25.78
C PRO A 178 -31.69 6.72 -26.11
N SER A 179 -31.67 7.34 -27.28
CA SER A 179 -32.77 8.04 -27.95
C SER A 179 -33.92 7.12 -28.34
#